data_AF-A0A7L1FZD1-F1
#
_entry.id   AF-A0A7L1FZD1-F1
#
_cell.length_a   1.000
_cell.length_b   1.000
_cell.length_c   1.000
_cell.angle_alpha   90.00
_cell.angle_beta   90.00
_cell.angle_gamma   90.00
#
_symmetry.space_group_name_H-M   'P 1'
#
loop_
_entity.id
_entity.type
_entity.pdbx_description
1 polymer ?
#
loop_
_entity_poly.entity_id
_entity_poly.type
_entity_poly.pdbx_seq_one_letter_code
_entity_poly.pdbx_strand_id
1 'polypeptide(L)'
;TSPCPQRVVFCQLKEALAPDWSGEKAAQRRPAPDYFLLQVLLKFRTDTGRDPSPQSYAQDSERLLQLRREVLQGLGLEPGLLPDDFGSYCFSEMAPVCAVVGGVLGQEVVKALSQRDPPHNNFFFFDGIRGTGVVERMGPS
;
A
#
# COMPACT_ATOMS: atom_id res chain seq x y z
N THR A 1 24.36 -9.16 27.66
CA THR A 1 24.35 -10.15 26.55
C THR A 1 24.22 -9.39 25.26
N SER A 2 25.14 -9.55 24.31
CA SER A 2 25.00 -8.91 23.00
C SER A 2 23.80 -9.50 22.25
N PRO A 3 22.98 -8.70 21.56
CA PRO A 3 21.87 -9.23 20.78
C PRO A 3 22.41 -10.15 19.67
N CYS A 4 21.82 -11.33 19.55
CA CYS A 4 22.14 -12.27 18.48
C CYS A 4 21.71 -11.65 17.13
N PRO A 5 22.56 -11.68 16.08
CA PRO A 5 22.17 -11.15 14.78
C PRO A 5 20.92 -11.88 14.25
N GLN A 6 19.89 -11.10 13.94
CA GLN A 6 18.65 -11.61 13.36
C GLN A 6 18.72 -11.52 11.83
N ARG A 7 18.31 -12.60 11.16
CA ARG A 7 18.20 -12.64 9.70
C ARG A 7 16.73 -12.48 9.31
N VAL A 8 16.44 -11.49 8.48
CA VAL A 8 15.12 -11.26 7.88
C VAL A 8 15.20 -11.52 6.38
N VAL A 9 14.20 -12.17 5.81
CA VAL A 9 14.11 -12.43 4.36
C VAL A 9 12.96 -11.62 3.79
N PHE A 10 13.24 -10.91 2.70
CA PHE A 10 12.28 -10.11 1.95
C PHE A 10 11.95 -10.82 0.63
N CYS A 11 10.70 -10.73 0.18
CA CYS A 11 10.29 -11.19 -1.14
C CYS A 11 10.49 -10.09 -2.19
N GLN A 12 10.34 -10.43 -3.47
CA GLN A 12 10.38 -9.45 -4.54
C GLN A 12 9.11 -8.58 -4.54
N LEU A 13 9.23 -7.32 -4.96
CA LEU A 13 8.07 -6.43 -5.06
C LEU A 13 6.97 -6.99 -5.96
N LYS A 14 7.34 -7.64 -7.07
CA LYS A 14 6.38 -8.29 -7.98
C LYS A 14 5.50 -9.34 -7.27
N GLU A 15 6.08 -10.05 -6.30
CA GLU A 15 5.39 -11.09 -5.53
C GLU A 15 4.52 -10.46 -4.44
N ALA A 16 4.98 -9.35 -3.87
CA ALA A 16 4.25 -8.61 -2.85
C ALA A 16 3.05 -7.83 -3.42
N LEU A 17 3.11 -7.41 -4.69
CA LEU A 17 2.02 -6.75 -5.42
C LEU A 17 1.02 -7.72 -6.06
N ALA A 18 1.41 -8.99 -6.24
CA ALA A 18 0.55 -10.04 -6.78
C ALA A 18 0.45 -11.24 -5.81
N PRO A 19 0.04 -11.01 -4.54
CA PRO A 19 -0.17 -12.11 -3.62
C PRO A 19 -1.34 -12.96 -4.11
N ASP A 20 -1.23 -14.27 -3.88
CA ASP A 20 -2.34 -15.18 -4.11
C ASP A 20 -3.43 -14.92 -3.05
N TRP A 21 -4.62 -14.53 -3.52
CA TRP A 21 -5.81 -14.32 -2.70
C TRP A 21 -6.68 -15.58 -2.61
N SER A 22 -6.29 -16.66 -3.28
CA SER A 22 -6.99 -17.94 -3.23
C SER A 22 -6.44 -18.85 -2.12
N GLY A 23 -7.32 -19.68 -1.56
CA GLY A 23 -6.95 -20.69 -0.57
C GLY A 23 -7.03 -20.24 0.90
N GLU A 24 -6.83 -21.22 1.79
CA GLU A 24 -7.10 -21.09 3.23
C GLU A 24 -6.18 -20.09 3.95
N LYS A 25 -4.92 -19.98 3.52
CA LYS A 25 -3.97 -18.98 4.06
C LYS A 25 -4.29 -17.57 3.61
N ALA A 26 -4.87 -17.40 2.41
CA ALA A 26 -5.31 -16.10 1.92
C ALA A 26 -6.59 -15.64 2.63
N ALA A 27 -7.51 -16.56 2.95
CA ALA A 27 -8.71 -16.27 3.72
C ALA A 27 -8.43 -15.72 5.13
N GLN A 28 -7.26 -16.02 5.69
CA GLN A 28 -6.80 -15.48 6.98
C GLN A 28 -6.13 -14.11 6.86
N ARG A 29 -5.74 -13.69 5.64
CA ARG A 29 -5.17 -12.37 5.40
C ARG A 29 -6.30 -11.34 5.40
N ARG A 30 -6.14 -10.31 6.22
CA ARG A 30 -6.99 -9.11 6.21
C ARG A 30 -6.07 -7.90 5.98
N PRO A 31 -5.65 -7.66 4.72
CA PRO A 31 -4.79 -6.53 4.41
C PRO A 31 -5.54 -5.23 4.68
N ALA A 32 -4.78 -4.20 5.02
CA ALA A 32 -5.27 -2.85 5.13
C ALA A 32 -5.94 -2.44 3.80
N PRO A 33 -7.07 -1.69 3.86
CA PRO A 33 -7.69 -1.10 2.68
C PRO A 33 -6.67 -0.34 1.80
N ASP A 34 -5.68 0.27 2.44
CA ASP A 34 -4.56 1.00 1.85
C ASP A 34 -3.74 0.18 0.83
N TYR A 35 -3.66 -1.15 1.00
CA TYR A 35 -3.04 -2.01 0.00
C TYR A 35 -3.83 -2.00 -1.31
N PHE A 36 -5.16 -2.09 -1.23
CA PHE A 36 -6.02 -2.04 -2.41
C PHE A 36 -6.06 -0.64 -3.02
N LEU A 37 -5.99 0.41 -2.19
CA LEU A 37 -5.82 1.78 -2.65
C LEU A 37 -4.55 1.93 -3.51
N LEU A 38 -3.42 1.41 -3.03
CA LEU A 38 -2.17 1.39 -3.78
C LEU A 38 -2.34 0.68 -5.13
N GLN A 39 -2.98 -0.48 -5.17
CA GLN A 39 -3.23 -1.23 -6.41
C GLN A 39 -4.06 -0.42 -7.42
N VAL A 40 -5.11 0.26 -6.96
CA VAL A 40 -5.96 1.11 -7.78
C VAL A 40 -5.18 2.30 -8.34
N LEU A 41 -4.37 2.97 -7.52
CA LEU A 41 -3.55 4.11 -7.95
C LEU A 41 -2.44 3.69 -8.93
N LEU A 42 -1.78 2.55 -8.70
CA LEU A 42 -0.80 2.00 -9.63
C LEU A 42 -1.44 1.66 -10.98
N LYS A 43 -2.65 1.09 -10.98
CA LYS A 43 -3.39 0.82 -12.23
C LYS A 43 -3.82 2.11 -12.91
N PHE A 44 -4.29 3.11 -12.17
CA PHE A 44 -4.62 4.43 -12.71
C PHE A 44 -3.41 5.06 -13.41
N ARG A 45 -2.24 5.05 -12.76
CA ARG A 45 -0.99 5.56 -13.33
C ARG A 45 -0.58 4.79 -14.58
N THR A 46 -0.74 3.47 -14.57
CA THR A 46 -0.45 2.62 -15.73
C THR A 46 -1.35 2.95 -16.92
N ASP A 47 -2.65 3.12 -16.69
CA ASP A 47 -3.64 3.35 -17.74
C ASP A 47 -3.60 4.78 -18.30
N THR A 48 -3.25 5.78 -17.47
CA THR A 48 -3.35 7.21 -17.83
C THR A 48 -2.00 7.92 -18.00
N GLY A 49 -0.91 7.30 -17.56
CA GLY A 49 0.43 7.91 -17.57
C GLY A 49 0.63 9.02 -16.54
N ARG A 50 -0.32 9.24 -15.62
CA ARG A 50 -0.26 10.27 -14.57
C ARG A 50 -0.97 9.83 -13.29
N ASP A 51 -0.81 10.59 -12.22
CA ASP A 51 -1.60 10.43 -10.99
C ASP A 51 -2.94 11.19 -11.06
N PRO A 52 -3.91 10.86 -10.18
CA PRO A 52 -5.15 11.62 -10.05
C PRO A 52 -4.87 13.09 -9.70
N SER A 53 -5.57 14.01 -10.38
CA SER A 53 -5.35 15.45 -10.25
C SER A 53 -6.62 16.17 -9.79
N PRO A 54 -6.54 17.12 -8.84
CA PRO A 54 -7.69 17.95 -8.46
C PRO A 54 -8.30 18.73 -9.64
N GLN A 55 -7.50 19.04 -10.67
CA GLN A 55 -7.98 19.74 -11.86
C GLN A 55 -8.96 18.91 -12.68
N SER A 56 -8.84 17.58 -12.60
CA SER A 56 -9.70 16.61 -13.30
C SER A 56 -10.51 15.77 -12.31
N TYR A 57 -10.80 16.32 -11.12
CA TYR A 57 -11.35 15.56 -9.99
C TYR A 57 -12.57 14.72 -10.34
N ALA A 58 -13.56 15.28 -11.06
CA ALA A 58 -14.78 14.56 -11.41
C ALA A 58 -14.49 13.33 -12.29
N GLN A 59 -13.69 13.50 -13.34
CA GLN A 59 -13.32 12.43 -14.27
C GLN A 59 -12.44 11.38 -13.61
N ASP A 60 -11.45 11.82 -12.83
CA ASP A 60 -10.51 10.93 -12.16
C ASP A 60 -11.20 10.13 -11.05
N SER A 61 -12.10 10.74 -10.29
CA SER A 61 -12.88 10.06 -9.25
C SER A 61 -13.76 8.95 -9.85
N GLU A 62 -14.44 9.23 -10.96
CA GLU A 62 -15.23 8.22 -11.67
C GLU A 62 -14.35 7.06 -12.17
N ARG A 63 -13.19 7.37 -12.76
CA ARG A 63 -12.25 6.35 -13.23
C ARG A 63 -11.70 5.53 -12.07
N LEU A 64 -11.34 6.15 -10.95
CA LEU A 64 -10.85 5.46 -9.75
C LEU A 64 -11.90 4.49 -9.19
N LEU A 65 -13.17 4.90 -9.10
CA LEU A 65 -14.26 4.02 -8.66
C LEU A 65 -14.46 2.81 -9.59
N GLN A 66 -14.31 3.01 -10.90
CA GLN A 66 -14.33 1.93 -11.88
C GLN A 66 -13.13 0.99 -11.71
N LEU A 67 -11.92 1.54 -11.59
CA LEU A 67 -10.69 0.78 -11.40
C LEU A 67 -10.70 -0.04 -10.12
N ARG A 68 -11.25 0.48 -9.04
CA ARG A 68 -11.45 -0.29 -7.81
C ARG A 68 -12.24 -1.57 -8.07
N ARG A 69 -13.36 -1.48 -8.80
CA ARG A 69 -14.16 -2.65 -9.15
C ARG A 69 -13.36 -3.63 -10.01
N GLU A 70 -12.69 -3.13 -11.04
CA GLU A 70 -11.86 -3.95 -11.95
C GLU A 70 -10.75 -4.69 -11.18
N VAL A 71 -10.02 -3.99 -10.31
CA VAL A 71 -8.93 -4.54 -9.50
C VAL A 71 -9.45 -5.60 -8.53
N LEU A 72 -10.45 -5.26 -7.71
CA LEU A 72 -10.95 -6.19 -6.69
C LEU A 72 -11.60 -7.43 -7.33
N GLN A 73 -12.37 -7.25 -8.42
CA GLN A 73 -12.92 -8.39 -9.17
C GLN A 73 -11.83 -9.25 -9.81
N GLY A 74 -10.79 -8.64 -10.37
CA GLY A 74 -9.64 -9.36 -10.93
C GLY A 74 -8.86 -10.19 -9.89
N LEU A 75 -8.94 -9.80 -8.62
CA LEU A 75 -8.36 -10.54 -7.49
C LEU A 75 -9.35 -11.53 -6.84
N GLY A 76 -10.61 -11.60 -7.31
CA GLY A 76 -11.65 -12.44 -6.72
C GLY A 76 -12.13 -11.95 -5.34
N LEU A 77 -12.02 -10.66 -5.08
CA LEU A 77 -12.32 -10.04 -3.79
C LEU A 77 -13.58 -9.16 -3.84
N GLU A 78 -14.23 -9.02 -2.68
CA GLU A 78 -15.42 -8.18 -2.54
C GLU A 78 -15.10 -6.68 -2.65
N PRO A 79 -15.92 -5.87 -3.35
CA PRO A 79 -15.70 -4.43 -3.52
C PRO A 79 -15.60 -3.63 -2.20
N GLY A 80 -16.24 -4.13 -1.13
CA GLY A 80 -16.31 -3.47 0.17
C GLY A 80 -14.99 -3.42 0.96
N LEU A 81 -13.92 -4.05 0.47
CA LEU A 81 -12.59 -3.98 1.09
C LEU A 81 -11.93 -2.60 0.96
N LEU A 82 -12.35 -1.80 -0.04
CA LEU A 82 -11.95 -0.41 -0.19
C LEU A 82 -13.22 0.46 -0.20
N PRO A 83 -13.47 1.30 0.82
CA PRO A 83 -14.66 2.15 0.92
C PRO A 83 -14.87 3.04 -0.31
N ASP A 84 -16.12 3.34 -0.69
CA ASP A 84 -16.47 4.17 -1.86
C ASP A 84 -15.90 5.60 -1.79
N ASP A 85 -15.74 6.14 -0.58
CA ASP A 85 -15.29 7.50 -0.34
C ASP A 85 -13.78 7.69 -0.50
N PHE A 86 -13.02 6.63 -0.86
CA PHE A 86 -11.58 6.66 -1.03
C PHE A 86 -11.06 7.71 -2.00
N GLY A 87 -11.86 8.06 -3.01
CA GLY A 87 -11.56 9.14 -3.94
C GLY A 87 -11.41 10.50 -3.26
N SER A 88 -12.00 10.71 -2.08
CA SER A 88 -11.99 12.03 -1.43
C SER A 88 -10.65 12.38 -0.78
N TYR A 89 -9.77 11.40 -0.57
CA TYR A 89 -8.53 11.56 0.20
C TYR A 89 -7.27 11.00 -0.48
N CYS A 90 -7.34 10.67 -1.77
CA CYS A 90 -6.22 10.11 -2.53
C CYS A 90 -5.71 11.02 -3.67
N PHE A 91 -6.00 12.32 -3.60
CA PHE A 91 -5.56 13.33 -4.56
C PHE A 91 -4.43 14.21 -4.00
N SER A 92 -3.54 14.64 -4.89
CA SER A 92 -2.41 15.54 -4.60
C SER A 92 -1.36 14.98 -3.64
N GLU A 93 -0.28 15.72 -3.48
CA GLU A 93 0.77 15.48 -2.51
C GLU A 93 0.64 16.49 -1.37
N MET A 94 0.32 16.00 -0.18
CA MET A 94 0.17 16.84 1.01
C MET A 94 1.48 16.90 1.78
N ALA A 95 2.03 18.10 1.99
CA ALA A 95 3.32 18.28 2.67
C ALA A 95 3.41 17.56 4.05
N PRO A 96 2.37 17.56 4.92
CA PRO A 96 2.41 16.80 6.17
C PRO A 96 2.52 15.28 5.96
N VAL A 97 1.84 14.74 4.94
CA VAL A 97 1.90 13.30 4.60
C VAL A 97 3.29 12.94 4.08
N CYS A 98 3.86 13.77 3.21
CA CYS A 98 5.22 13.59 2.70
C CYS A 98 6.27 13.61 3.82
N ALA A 99 6.10 14.48 4.83
CA ALA A 99 6.98 14.54 5.98
C ALA A 99 6.93 13.25 6.82
N VAL A 100 5.74 12.71 7.09
CA VAL A 100 5.57 11.46 7.85
C VAL A 100 6.15 10.27 7.08
N VAL A 101 5.72 10.08 5.82
CA VAL A 101 6.17 8.95 4.98
C VAL A 101 7.67 9.03 4.72
N GLY A 102 8.19 10.23 4.42
CA GLY A 102 9.61 10.46 4.21
C GLY A 102 10.46 10.20 5.47
N GLY A 103 9.95 10.57 6.65
CA GLY A 103 10.61 10.27 7.93
C GLY A 103 10.71 8.77 8.19
N VAL A 104 9.62 8.03 8.01
CA VAL A 104 9.60 6.57 8.18
C VAL A 104 10.50 5.89 7.16
N LEU A 105 10.37 6.22 5.88
CA LEU A 105 11.19 5.65 4.82
C LEU A 105 12.69 5.94 5.03
N GLY A 106 13.03 7.18 5.38
CA GLY A 106 14.41 7.57 5.69
C GLY A 106 14.99 6.78 6.86
N GLN A 107 14.20 6.56 7.90
CA GLN A 107 14.62 5.73 9.04
C GLN A 107 14.85 4.27 8.64
N GLU A 108 13.99 3.68 7.80
CA GLU A 108 14.16 2.31 7.32
C GLU A 108 15.42 2.15 6.45
N VAL A 109 15.76 3.15 5.64
CA VAL A 109 17.03 3.19 4.90
C VAL A 109 18.23 3.19 5.85
N VAL A 110 18.19 3.99 6.92
CA VAL A 110 19.26 4.01 7.93
C VAL A 110 19.41 2.66 8.63
N LYS A 111 18.30 2.01 9.03
CA LYS A 111 18.33 0.66 9.64
C LYS A 111 18.96 -0.37 8.70
N ALA A 112 18.53 -0.39 7.43
CA ALA A 112 19.04 -1.31 6.43
C ALA A 112 20.54 -1.14 6.16
N LEU A 113 21.02 0.11 6.04
CA LEU A 113 22.43 0.41 5.76
C LEU A 113 23.34 0.18 6.98
N SER A 114 22.87 0.54 8.17
CA SER A 114 23.63 0.36 9.41
C SER A 114 23.60 -1.07 9.95
N GLN A 115 22.71 -1.91 9.41
CA GLN A 115 22.43 -3.27 9.90
C GLN A 115 22.09 -3.28 11.40
N ARG A 116 21.42 -2.21 11.86
CA ARG A 116 21.02 -2.02 13.25
C ARG A 116 19.51 -1.88 13.32
N ASP A 117 18.95 -2.59 14.30
CA ASP A 117 17.51 -2.74 14.54
C ASP A 117 16.77 -3.47 13.39
N PRO A 118 15.70 -4.23 13.70
CA PRO A 118 14.96 -4.95 12.66
C PRO A 118 14.20 -3.97 11.75
N PRO A 119 14.31 -4.09 10.41
CA PRO A 119 13.52 -3.30 9.47
C PRO A 119 12.06 -3.77 9.43
N HIS A 120 11.16 -2.88 9.03
CA HIS A 120 9.79 -3.22 8.67
C HIS A 120 9.78 -4.19 7.47
N ASN A 121 8.91 -5.20 7.50
CA ASN A 121 8.81 -6.20 6.43
C ASN A 121 7.33 -6.34 6.02
N ASN A 122 6.90 -5.85 4.85
CA ASN A 122 7.66 -5.10 3.82
C ASN A 122 6.90 -3.89 3.27
N PHE A 123 5.67 -3.66 3.69
CA PHE A 123 4.90 -2.46 3.40
C PHE A 123 4.67 -1.65 4.66
N PHE A 124 4.67 -0.33 4.48
CA PHE A 124 4.18 0.62 5.46
C PHE A 124 3.10 1.46 4.79
N PHE A 125 1.90 1.46 5.36
CA PHE A 125 0.77 2.27 4.93
C PHE A 125 0.49 3.35 5.96
N PHE A 126 0.19 4.56 5.50
CA PHE A 126 -0.13 5.68 6.36
C PHE A 126 -1.42 6.35 5.91
N ASP A 127 -2.39 6.41 6.83
CA ASP A 127 -3.64 7.12 6.67
C ASP A 127 -3.58 8.42 7.49
N GLY A 128 -3.49 9.55 6.79
CA GLY A 128 -3.43 10.88 7.40
C GLY A 128 -4.76 11.38 7.98
N ILE A 129 -5.89 10.80 7.59
CA ILE A 129 -7.22 11.13 8.13
C ILE A 129 -7.39 10.49 9.51
N ARG A 130 -7.00 9.21 9.64
CA ARG A 130 -7.07 8.45 10.89
C ARG A 130 -5.84 8.64 11.78
N GLY A 131 -4.74 9.16 11.21
CA GLY A 131 -3.45 9.28 11.89
C GLY A 131 -2.80 7.92 12.17
N THR A 132 -3.10 6.90 11.37
CA THR A 132 -2.64 5.52 11.61
C THR A 132 -1.56 5.12 10.63
N GLY A 133 -0.47 4.53 11.14
CA GLY A 133 0.56 3.87 10.36
C GLY A 133 0.54 2.36 10.61
N VAL A 134 0.46 1.55 9.55
CA VAL A 134 0.38 0.09 9.64
C VAL A 134 1.53 -0.53 8.85
N VAL A 135 2.22 -1.50 9.46
CA VAL A 135 3.23 -2.32 8.79
C VAL A 135 2.60 -3.65 8.40
N GLU A 136 2.64 -4.00 7.12
CA GLU A 136 2.11 -5.26 6.61
C GLU A 136 3.16 -6.06 5.86
N ARG A 137 3.20 -7.38 6.13
CA ARG A 137 4.02 -8.33 5.38
C ARG A 137 3.22 -8.86 4.20
N MET A 138 3.55 -8.37 3.02
CA MET A 138 2.94 -8.79 1.75
C MET A 138 3.88 -9.73 0.99
N GLY A 139 3.29 -10.65 0.22
CA GLY A 139 4.01 -11.65 -0.57
C GLY A 139 3.85 -13.09 -0.05
N PRO A 140 4.66 -14.05 -0.55
CA PRO A 140 4.58 -15.45 -0.15
C PRO A 140 4.90 -15.63 1.35
N SER A 141 4.23 -16.60 1.96
CA SER A 141 4.40 -16.92 3.39
C SER A 141 5.77 -17.51 3.66
#